data_AF-A0A6N1MYN6-F1
#
_entry.id   AF-A0A6N1MYN6-F1
#
_cell.length_a   1.000
_cell.length_b   1.000
_cell.length_c   1.000
_cell.angle_alpha   90.00
_cell.angle_beta   90.00
_cell.angle_gamma   90.00
#
_symmetry.space_group_name_H-M   'P 1'
#
loop_
_entity.id
_entity.type
_entity.pdbx_description
1 polymer ?
#
loop_
_entity_poly.entity_id
_entity_poly.type
_entity_poly.pdbx_seq_one_letter_code
_entity_poly.pdbx_strand_id
1 'polypeptide(L)'
;MIKQLEPAEIIRDQYGFWTHPVFSKYLECVIGDSEGMTGEQFEELKLHFNVDFSKVEMEFDAPEDVAERYWDQEELEAVAYWNPSKPKGDGDWFLVSINDTEDGPVAWWAKPKNTIDKQVNLMDQFIESGEFDKTLNDFFGLPESVVQSLKEVS
;
A
#
# COMPACT_ATOMS: atom_id res chain seq x y z
N MET A 1 -5.59 -15.65 -4.86
CA MET A 1 -5.90 -14.53 -5.76
C MET A 1 -5.41 -13.28 -5.03
N ILE A 2 -4.50 -12.51 -5.63
CA ILE A 2 -4.05 -11.24 -5.05
C ILE A 2 -5.24 -10.29 -5.08
N LYS A 3 -5.58 -9.67 -3.95
CA LYS A 3 -6.60 -8.62 -3.93
C LYS A 3 -5.88 -7.29 -4.11
N GLN A 4 -5.84 -6.81 -5.35
CA GLN A 4 -5.31 -5.48 -5.62
C GLN A 4 -6.32 -4.43 -5.16
N LEU A 5 -5.91 -3.48 -4.32
CA LEU A 5 -6.69 -2.28 -4.09
C LEU A 5 -6.52 -1.34 -5.27
N GLU A 6 -7.64 -0.88 -5.81
CA GLU A 6 -7.73 0.05 -6.94
C GLU A 6 -8.26 1.41 -6.46
N PRO A 7 -8.02 2.51 -7.18
CA PRO A 7 -8.61 3.80 -6.85
C PRO A 7 -10.14 3.76 -6.84
N ALA A 8 -10.75 4.57 -5.98
CA ALA A 8 -12.20 4.81 -5.95
C ALA A 8 -12.54 6.29 -6.09
N GLU A 9 -13.80 6.57 -6.40
CA GLU A 9 -14.34 7.92 -6.38
C GLU A 9 -14.23 8.52 -4.98
N ILE A 10 -13.67 9.73 -4.91
CA ILE A 10 -13.46 10.46 -3.66
C ILE A 10 -14.69 11.34 -3.43
N ILE A 11 -15.50 10.97 -2.43
CA ILE A 11 -16.72 11.70 -2.05
C ILE A 11 -16.57 12.11 -0.59
N ARG A 12 -15.97 13.28 -0.36
CA ARG A 12 -15.76 13.81 0.99
C ARG A 12 -17.08 14.16 1.67
N ASP A 13 -17.13 13.98 2.98
CA ASP A 13 -18.22 14.45 3.81
C ASP A 13 -18.18 15.99 3.98
N GLN A 14 -19.11 16.53 4.77
CA GLN A 14 -19.23 17.97 5.00
C GLN A 14 -18.00 18.59 5.69
N TYR A 15 -17.19 17.78 6.38
CA TYR A 15 -15.98 18.23 7.06
C TYR A 15 -14.75 18.09 6.18
N GLY A 16 -14.82 17.33 5.09
CA GLY A 16 -13.70 17.08 4.18
C GLY A 16 -13.04 15.72 4.37
N PHE A 17 -13.60 14.85 5.23
CA PHE A 17 -13.09 13.51 5.46
C PHE A 17 -13.66 12.52 4.45
N TRP A 18 -12.91 11.45 4.22
CA TRP A 18 -13.33 10.37 3.33
C TRP A 18 -12.50 9.13 3.59
N THR A 19 -13.10 7.95 3.48
CA THR A 19 -12.37 6.68 3.51
C THR A 19 -12.80 5.82 2.34
N HIS A 20 -11.83 5.22 1.67
CA HIS A 20 -12.04 4.31 0.55
C HIS A 20 -13.01 3.18 0.96
N PRO A 21 -14.09 2.92 0.20
CA PRO A 21 -15.19 2.05 0.66
C PRO A 21 -14.78 0.59 0.87
N VAL A 22 -13.84 0.07 0.08
CA VAL A 22 -13.28 -1.28 0.31
C VAL A 22 -12.37 -1.30 1.53
N PHE A 23 -11.68 -0.19 1.79
CA PHE A 23 -10.74 -0.07 2.90
C PHE A 23 -11.50 0.05 4.22
N SER A 24 -12.52 0.91 4.29
CA SER A 24 -13.42 1.06 5.44
C SER A 24 -14.03 -0.28 5.86
N LYS A 25 -14.57 -1.07 4.92
CA LYS A 25 -15.10 -2.41 5.22
C LYS A 25 -14.06 -3.36 5.80
N TYR A 26 -12.79 -3.24 5.39
CA TYR A 26 -11.72 -4.06 5.94
C TYR A 26 -11.37 -3.64 7.36
N LEU A 27 -11.25 -2.33 7.62
CA LEU A 27 -10.98 -1.81 8.96
C LEU A 27 -12.08 -2.22 9.95
N GLU A 28 -13.35 -2.12 9.56
CA GLU A 28 -14.48 -2.59 10.38
C GLU A 28 -14.36 -4.08 10.74
N CYS A 29 -13.87 -4.93 9.82
CA CYS A 29 -13.70 -6.36 10.06
C CYS A 29 -12.49 -6.70 10.95
N VAL A 30 -11.40 -5.95 10.83
CA VAL A 30 -10.10 -6.29 11.45
C VAL A 30 -9.86 -5.55 12.76
N ILE A 31 -10.27 -4.30 12.82
CA ILE A 31 -10.03 -3.39 13.94
C ILE A 31 -11.31 -3.25 14.78
N GLY A 32 -12.49 -3.28 14.15
CA GLY A 32 -13.77 -3.10 14.84
C GLY A 32 -13.81 -1.75 15.58
N ASP A 33 -14.12 -1.79 16.87
CA ASP A 33 -14.21 -0.60 17.74
C ASP A 33 -12.86 -0.20 18.39
N SER A 34 -11.74 -0.82 17.98
CA SER A 34 -10.41 -0.46 18.51
C SER A 34 -9.97 0.91 18.02
N GLU A 35 -9.37 1.71 18.92
CA GLU A 35 -8.88 3.07 18.61
C GLU A 35 -7.60 3.09 17.75
N GLY A 36 -7.09 1.92 17.37
CA GLY A 36 -5.91 1.84 16.52
C GLY A 36 -5.66 0.46 15.95
N MET A 37 -4.72 0.43 15.01
CA MET A 37 -4.21 -0.76 14.34
C MET A 37 -2.81 -1.09 14.85
N THR A 38 -2.54 -2.35 15.19
CA THR A 38 -1.19 -2.79 15.54
C THR A 38 -0.28 -2.80 14.32
N GLY A 39 1.04 -2.79 14.54
CA GLY A 39 2.01 -2.91 13.43
C GLY A 39 1.83 -4.19 12.60
N GLU A 40 1.49 -5.31 13.25
CA GLU A 40 1.23 -6.58 12.57
C GLU A 40 -0.02 -6.49 11.67
N GLN A 41 -1.12 -5.92 12.19
CA GLN A 41 -2.34 -5.70 11.40
C GLN A 41 -2.09 -4.76 10.22
N PHE A 42 -1.22 -3.76 10.36
CA PHE A 42 -0.86 -2.87 9.27
C PHE A 42 -0.06 -3.57 8.17
N GLU A 43 0.89 -4.44 8.54
CA GLU A 43 1.62 -5.25 7.56
C GLU A 43 0.70 -6.27 6.87
N GLU A 44 -0.22 -6.91 7.60
CA GLU A 44 -1.24 -7.77 7.01
C GLU A 44 -2.14 -7.02 6.03
N LEU A 45 -2.52 -5.78 6.35
CA LEU A 45 -3.32 -4.92 5.50
C LEU A 45 -2.58 -4.58 4.18
N LYS A 46 -1.28 -4.27 4.24
CA LYS A 46 -0.44 -4.05 3.05
C LYS A 46 -0.39 -5.29 2.16
N LEU A 47 -0.30 -6.48 2.76
CA LEU A 47 -0.30 -7.76 2.04
C LEU A 47 -1.67 -8.07 1.46
N HIS A 48 -2.74 -7.84 2.23
CA HIS A 48 -4.12 -8.08 1.83
C HIS A 48 -4.46 -7.33 0.55
N PHE A 49 -4.11 -6.05 0.50
CA PHE A 49 -4.42 -5.14 -0.60
C PHE A 49 -3.34 -5.03 -1.68
N ASN A 50 -2.20 -5.70 -1.47
CA ASN A 50 -1.04 -5.62 -2.35
C ASN A 50 -0.61 -4.18 -2.65
N VAL A 51 -0.46 -3.37 -1.61
CA VAL A 51 -0.07 -1.95 -1.71
C VAL A 51 1.02 -1.58 -0.72
N ASP A 52 1.74 -0.51 -1.04
CA ASP A 52 2.51 0.27 -0.08
C ASP A 52 1.73 1.54 0.30
N PHE A 53 1.92 2.02 1.53
CA PHE A 53 1.28 3.24 2.02
C PHE A 53 2.29 4.38 2.20
N SER A 54 1.81 5.60 2.07
CA SER A 54 2.46 6.82 2.52
C SER A 54 1.41 7.74 3.13
N LYS A 55 1.82 8.62 4.04
CA LYS A 55 0.92 9.63 4.62
C LYS A 55 1.44 11.03 4.32
N VAL A 56 0.50 11.95 4.20
CA VAL A 56 0.75 13.39 4.18
C VAL A 56 -0.05 13.99 5.32
N GLU A 57 0.61 14.82 6.11
CA GLU A 57 0.03 15.44 7.30
C GLU A 57 -0.36 16.86 6.94
N MET A 58 -1.59 17.25 7.28
CA MET A 58 -2.14 18.56 6.93
C MET A 58 -1.28 19.70 7.47
N GLU A 59 -0.70 19.54 8.67
CA GLU A 59 0.17 20.52 9.33
C GLU A 59 1.32 21.00 8.43
N PHE A 60 1.88 20.10 7.61
CA PHE A 60 3.04 20.38 6.76
C PHE A 60 2.70 20.55 5.28
N ASP A 61 1.43 20.43 4.90
CA ASP A 61 0.99 20.35 3.51
C ASP A 61 -0.10 21.37 3.15
N ALA A 62 -0.95 21.73 4.09
CA ALA A 62 -2.02 22.69 3.83
C ALA A 62 -1.47 24.10 3.58
N PRO A 63 -2.18 24.91 2.78
CA PRO A 63 -1.98 26.34 2.77
C PRO A 63 -2.13 26.94 4.17
N GLU A 64 -1.34 27.98 4.47
CA GLU A 64 -1.30 28.63 5.78
C GLU A 64 -2.69 29.08 6.24
N ASP A 65 -3.50 29.67 5.36
CA ASP A 65 -4.86 30.11 5.66
C ASP A 65 -5.83 28.97 5.99
N VAL A 66 -5.64 27.80 5.38
CA VAL A 66 -6.43 26.60 5.70
C VAL A 66 -5.98 26.01 7.05
N ALA A 67 -4.68 26.02 7.33
CA ALA A 67 -4.15 25.57 8.61
C ALA A 67 -4.61 26.49 9.77
N GLU A 68 -4.46 27.81 9.64
CA GLU A 68 -4.93 28.77 10.65
C GLU A 68 -6.42 28.57 10.98
N ARG A 69 -7.27 28.32 9.97
CA ARG A 69 -8.69 28.01 10.20
C ARG A 69 -8.89 26.75 11.04
N TYR A 70 -8.13 25.70 10.77
CA TYR A 70 -8.23 24.45 11.52
C TYR A 70 -7.72 24.58 12.96
N TRP A 71 -6.47 25.05 13.13
CA TRP A 71 -5.79 25.05 14.44
C TRP A 71 -6.13 26.27 15.30
N ASP A 72 -6.18 27.48 14.73
CA ASP A 72 -6.34 28.72 15.51
C ASP A 72 -7.81 29.12 15.68
N GLN A 73 -8.65 28.77 14.69
CA GLN A 73 -10.08 29.11 14.71
C GLN A 73 -10.97 27.90 15.05
N GLU A 74 -10.38 26.71 15.23
CA GLU A 74 -11.08 25.46 15.56
C GLU A 74 -12.18 25.10 14.53
N GLU A 75 -11.99 25.49 13.26
CA GLU A 75 -12.93 25.20 12.17
C GLU A 75 -12.64 23.83 11.53
N LEU A 76 -13.35 22.79 11.97
CA LEU A 76 -13.20 21.43 11.44
C LEU A 76 -13.46 21.36 9.93
N GLU A 77 -14.38 22.17 9.39
CA GLU A 77 -14.68 22.26 7.97
C GLU A 77 -13.51 22.81 7.12
N ALA A 78 -12.45 23.33 7.74
CA ALA A 78 -11.23 23.73 7.04
C ALA A 78 -10.60 22.54 6.28
N VAL A 79 -10.75 21.30 6.76
CA VAL A 79 -10.21 20.09 6.10
C VAL A 79 -10.79 19.91 4.69
N ALA A 80 -12.03 20.35 4.44
CA ALA A 80 -12.65 20.33 3.12
C ALA A 80 -11.92 21.21 2.09
N TYR A 81 -11.18 22.22 2.54
CA TYR A 81 -10.39 23.13 1.70
C TYR A 81 -8.94 22.68 1.51
N TRP A 82 -8.50 21.67 2.26
CA TRP A 82 -7.20 21.06 2.07
C TRP A 82 -7.25 20.05 0.91
N ASN A 83 -6.39 20.25 -0.09
CA ASN A 83 -6.16 19.28 -1.16
C ASN A 83 -4.79 18.61 -0.95
N PRO A 84 -4.74 17.41 -0.34
CA PRO A 84 -3.48 16.78 0.03
C PRO A 84 -2.56 16.61 -1.19
N SER A 85 -1.29 16.98 -1.03
CA SER A 85 -0.30 16.73 -2.07
C SER A 85 -0.08 15.23 -2.27
N LYS A 86 0.15 14.82 -3.52
CA LYS A 86 0.59 13.45 -3.82
C LYS A 86 1.96 13.20 -3.16
N PRO A 87 2.19 12.04 -2.52
CA PRO A 87 3.50 11.69 -1.95
C PRO A 87 4.64 11.78 -2.97
N LYS A 88 5.83 12.15 -2.50
CA LYS A 88 7.04 12.21 -3.33
C LYS A 88 7.49 10.81 -3.77
N GLY A 89 8.11 10.74 -4.94
CA GLY A 89 8.68 9.51 -5.51
C GLY A 89 7.80 8.85 -6.56
N ASP A 90 8.36 7.82 -7.20
CA ASP A 90 7.69 7.12 -8.30
C ASP A 90 6.55 6.22 -7.81
N GLY A 91 5.48 6.18 -8.60
CA GLY A 91 4.34 5.30 -8.40
C GLY A 91 2.99 5.96 -8.66
N ASP A 92 2.02 5.10 -8.97
CA ASP A 92 0.62 5.47 -9.15
C ASP A 92 -0.08 5.55 -7.81
N TRP A 93 0.32 6.54 -7.01
CA TRP A 93 -0.33 6.83 -5.73
C TRP A 93 -1.77 7.28 -5.95
N PHE A 94 -2.68 6.69 -5.18
CA PHE A 94 -4.07 7.10 -5.07
C PHE A 94 -4.47 7.26 -3.60
N LEU A 95 -5.43 8.13 -3.35
CA LEU A 95 -5.89 8.44 -2.00
C LEU A 95 -6.73 7.28 -1.44
N VAL A 96 -6.52 6.95 -0.17
CA VAL A 96 -7.23 5.87 0.54
C VAL A 96 -8.04 6.41 1.72
N SER A 97 -7.53 7.40 2.44
CA SER A 97 -8.34 8.11 3.43
C SER A 97 -7.86 9.53 3.65
N ILE A 98 -8.79 10.37 4.10
CA ILE A 98 -8.55 11.61 4.82
C ILE A 98 -9.33 11.47 6.11
N ASN A 99 -8.62 11.43 7.22
CA ASN A 99 -9.20 11.26 8.55
C ASN A 99 -8.42 12.11 9.55
N ASP A 100 -9.09 12.44 10.65
CA ASP A 100 -8.44 13.10 11.75
C ASP A 100 -7.65 12.10 12.62
N THR A 101 -6.64 12.61 13.32
CA THR A 101 -5.84 11.88 14.31
C THR A 101 -5.58 12.80 15.51
N GLU A 102 -4.93 12.31 16.57
CA GLU A 102 -4.58 13.16 17.72
C GLU A 102 -3.65 14.32 17.35
N ASP A 103 -2.84 14.15 16.30
CA ASP A 103 -1.92 15.16 15.77
C ASP A 103 -2.54 15.98 14.63
N GLY A 104 -3.86 15.82 14.41
CA GLY A 104 -4.62 16.49 13.37
C GLY A 104 -4.81 15.67 12.08
N PRO A 105 -5.32 16.31 11.01
CA PRO A 105 -5.76 15.61 9.81
C PRO A 105 -4.62 15.03 8.99
N VAL A 106 -4.80 13.79 8.54
CA VAL A 106 -3.86 13.08 7.70
C VAL A 106 -4.53 12.54 6.45
N ALA A 107 -3.79 12.52 5.35
CA ALA A 107 -4.17 11.90 4.10
C ALA A 107 -3.31 10.66 3.87
N TRP A 108 -3.94 9.49 3.84
CA TRP A 108 -3.30 8.22 3.51
C TRP A 108 -3.39 7.94 2.03
N TRP A 109 -2.25 7.62 1.44
CA TRP A 109 -2.09 7.26 0.05
C TRP A 109 -1.61 5.83 -0.07
N ALA A 110 -2.10 5.11 -1.07
CA ALA A 110 -1.60 3.79 -1.44
C ALA A 110 -1.04 3.79 -2.85
N LYS A 111 -0.03 2.95 -3.09
CA LYS A 111 0.40 2.59 -4.43
C LYS A 111 0.40 1.06 -4.59
N PRO A 112 0.02 0.52 -5.75
CA PRO A 112 0.15 -0.91 -6.03
C PRO A 112 1.59 -1.39 -5.84
N LYS A 113 1.74 -2.56 -5.22
CA LYS A 113 3.00 -3.30 -5.28
C LYS A 113 3.03 -4.07 -6.59
N ASN A 114 4.01 -3.78 -7.45
CA ASN A 114 4.37 -4.70 -8.54
C ASN A 114 5.08 -5.93 -7.95
N THR A 115 4.32 -6.79 -7.30
CA THR A 115 4.78 -8.07 -6.74
C THR A 115 5.09 -9.08 -7.84
N ILE A 116 4.43 -8.97 -9.01
CA ILE A 116 4.69 -9.81 -10.18
C ILE A 116 6.11 -9.56 -10.68
N ASP A 117 6.51 -8.29 -10.89
CA ASP A 117 7.86 -7.97 -11.40
C ASP A 117 8.96 -8.45 -10.44
N LYS A 118 8.76 -8.35 -9.12
CA LYS A 118 9.77 -8.82 -8.16
C LYS A 118 9.88 -10.34 -8.09
N GLN A 119 8.76 -11.08 -8.12
CA GLN A 119 8.81 -12.54 -8.06
C GLN A 119 9.33 -13.15 -9.37
N VAL A 120 8.91 -12.60 -10.52
CA VAL A 120 9.44 -12.99 -11.83
C VAL A 120 10.93 -12.71 -11.88
N ASN A 121 11.39 -11.51 -11.49
CA ASN A 121 12.82 -11.20 -11.44
C ASN A 121 13.61 -12.12 -10.47
N LEU A 122 13.07 -12.49 -9.31
CA LEU A 122 13.74 -13.43 -8.40
C LEU A 122 13.82 -14.84 -8.99
N MET A 123 12.75 -15.29 -9.64
CA MET A 123 12.71 -16.61 -10.29
C MET A 123 13.68 -16.65 -11.47
N ASP A 124 13.70 -15.61 -12.29
CA ASP A 124 14.63 -15.47 -13.40
C ASP A 124 16.07 -15.44 -12.89
N GLN A 125 16.37 -14.68 -11.83
CA GLN A 125 17.69 -14.69 -11.18
C GLN A 125 18.07 -16.07 -10.61
N PHE A 126 17.12 -16.80 -10.06
CA PHE A 126 17.35 -18.14 -9.50
C PHE A 126 17.57 -19.20 -10.59
N ILE A 127 16.93 -19.03 -11.75
CA ILE A 127 17.16 -19.85 -12.94
C ILE A 127 18.54 -19.50 -13.54
N GLU A 128 18.82 -18.21 -13.74
CA GLU A 128 20.09 -17.70 -14.30
C GLU A 128 21.30 -18.05 -13.43
N SER A 129 21.15 -18.11 -12.10
CA SER A 129 22.23 -18.47 -11.18
C SER A 129 22.64 -19.95 -11.28
N GLY A 130 21.82 -20.79 -11.93
CA GLY A 130 22.01 -22.24 -11.98
C GLY A 130 21.78 -22.94 -10.64
N GLU A 131 21.32 -22.21 -9.61
CA GLU A 131 20.99 -22.79 -8.31
C GLU A 131 19.79 -23.73 -8.40
N PHE A 132 18.81 -23.43 -9.27
CA PHE A 132 17.66 -24.30 -9.50
C PHE A 132 18.08 -25.72 -9.94
N ASP A 133 18.93 -25.84 -10.95
CA ASP A 133 19.45 -27.12 -11.47
C ASP A 133 20.19 -27.91 -10.39
N LYS A 134 21.06 -27.21 -9.64
CA LYS A 134 21.83 -27.81 -8.55
C LYS A 134 20.90 -28.38 -7.47
N THR A 135 19.89 -27.60 -7.08
CA THR A 135 18.95 -27.99 -6.03
C THR A 135 18.06 -29.16 -6.47
N LEU A 136 17.62 -29.19 -7.74
CA LEU A 136 16.89 -30.33 -8.31
C LEU A 136 17.72 -31.62 -8.31
N ASN A 137 18.99 -31.54 -8.69
CA ASN A 137 19.89 -32.69 -8.69
C ASN A 137 20.18 -33.20 -7.29
N ASP A 138 20.43 -32.29 -6.35
CA ASP A 138 20.73 -32.65 -4.95
C ASP A 138 19.51 -33.28 -4.25
N PHE A 139 18.28 -32.85 -4.58
CA PHE A 139 17.07 -33.33 -3.91
C PHE A 139 16.46 -34.59 -4.53
N PHE A 140 16.48 -34.70 -5.87
CA PHE A 140 15.84 -35.80 -6.58
C PHE A 140 16.83 -36.81 -7.18
N GLY A 141 18.14 -36.56 -7.11
CA GLY A 141 19.16 -37.45 -7.66
C GLY A 141 18.95 -37.70 -9.15
N LEU A 142 18.58 -36.67 -9.90
CA LEU A 142 18.16 -36.82 -11.29
C LEU A 142 19.32 -37.38 -12.14
N PRO A 143 19.03 -38.34 -13.03
CA PRO A 143 20.02 -38.84 -13.96
C PRO A 143 20.45 -37.73 -14.94
N GLU A 144 21.73 -37.76 -15.33
CA GLU A 144 22.42 -36.71 -16.10
C GLU A 144 21.71 -36.35 -17.43
N SER A 145 20.99 -37.30 -18.03
CA SER A 145 20.18 -37.09 -19.23
C SER A 145 18.99 -36.13 -19.03
N VAL A 146 18.39 -36.14 -17.83
CA VAL A 146 17.28 -35.25 -17.47
C VAL A 146 17.80 -33.84 -17.21
N VAL A 147 18.97 -33.73 -16.56
CA VAL A 147 19.64 -32.45 -16.31
C VAL A 147 20.02 -31.75 -17.60
N GLN A 148 20.57 -32.50 -18.56
CA GLN A 148 20.96 -31.96 -19.87
C GLN A 148 19.75 -31.45 -20.65
N SER A 149 18.61 -32.14 -20.56
CA SER A 149 17.37 -31.76 -21.25
C SER A 149 16.72 -30.51 -20.67
N LEU A 150 16.86 -30.26 -19.36
CA LEU A 150 16.33 -29.06 -18.70
C LEU A 150 17.07 -27.79 -19.12
N LYS A 151 18.39 -27.87 -19.31
CA LYS A 151 19.24 -26.76 -19.78
C LYS A 151 18.94 -26.31 -21.22
N GLU A 152 18.29 -27.16 -22.02
CA GLU A 152 17.92 -26.84 -23.41
C GLU A 152 16.55 -26.15 -23.51
N VAL A 153 15.80 -26.08 -22.40
CA VAL A 153 14.42 -25.55 -22.36
C VAL A 153 14.32 -24.23 -21.56
N SER A 154 15.33 -23.86 -20.76
CA SER A 154 15.47 -22.53 -20.17
C SER A 154 16.15 -21.55 -21.13
#